data_AF-A0A920N4C6-F1
#
_entry.id   AF-A0A920N4C6-F1
#
_cell.length_a   1.000
_cell.length_b   1.000
_cell.length_c   1.000
_cell.angle_alpha   90.00
_cell.angle_beta   90.00
_cell.angle_gamma   90.00
#
_symmetry.space_group_name_H-M   'P 1'
#
loop_
_entity.id
_entity.type
_entity.pdbx_description
1 polymer ?
#
loop_
_entity_poly.entity_id
_entity_poly.type
_entity_poly.pdbx_seq_one_letter_code
_entity_poly.pdbx_strand_id
1 'polypeptide(L)'
;MGAHYRVELEFQKTAGTREPFNHSAGVQVGIRATDLKNAYWLRLGVFDNTEHELSIEVNGAGFTPLAPKVAGDIETGRWYRVRLEARGHRLRAWLDGVLQFDLVDRRLPAGRVALWGTG
;
A
#
# COMPACT_ATOMS: atom_id res chain seq x y z
N MET A 1 -15.73 -3.62 17.42
CA MET A 1 -15.46 -2.24 16.98
C MET A 1 -14.17 -2.24 16.17
N GLY A 2 -14.19 -1.79 14.92
CA GLY A 2 -12.98 -1.72 14.10
C GLY A 2 -12.10 -0.55 14.52
N ALA A 3 -10.79 -0.62 14.28
CA ALA A 3 -9.89 0.50 14.57
C ALA A 3 -10.23 1.71 13.67
N HIS A 4 -10.11 2.91 14.24
CA HIS A 4 -10.31 4.19 13.56
C HIS A 4 -9.02 5.00 13.62
N TYR A 5 -8.28 5.06 12.52
CA TYR A 5 -7.06 5.86 12.46
C TYR A 5 -6.72 6.29 11.03
N ARG A 6 -5.91 7.34 10.96
CA ARG A 6 -5.30 7.85 9.73
C ARG A 6 -3.78 7.78 9.88
N VAL A 7 -3.10 7.37 8.81
CA VAL A 7 -1.65 7.40 8.68
C VAL A 7 -1.32 8.36 7.56
N GLU A 8 -0.36 9.24 7.81
CA GLU A 8 0.24 10.09 6.80
C GLU A 8 1.74 9.92 6.85
N LEU A 9 2.35 9.78 5.68
CA LEU A 9 3.79 9.71 5.54
C LEU A 9 4.20 10.32 4.22
N GLU A 10 5.44 10.77 4.20
CA GLU A 10 6.11 11.17 2.97
C GLU A 10 7.24 10.17 2.71
N PHE A 11 7.42 9.81 1.44
CA PHE A 11 8.56 9.01 1.03
C PHE A 11 9.18 9.57 -0.25
N GLN A 12 10.47 9.35 -0.40
CA GLN A 12 11.21 9.56 -1.63
C GLN A 12 11.92 8.26 -1.97
N LYS A 13 11.65 7.71 -3.15
CA LYS A 13 12.47 6.61 -3.68
C LYS A 13 13.79 7.22 -4.15
N THR A 14 14.92 6.78 -3.58
CA THR A 14 16.24 7.38 -3.87
C THR A 14 17.02 6.62 -4.94
N ALA A 15 16.65 5.37 -5.21
CA ALA A 15 17.22 4.53 -6.26
C ALA A 15 16.21 3.46 -6.71
N GLY A 16 16.49 2.83 -7.86
CA GLY A 16 15.74 1.71 -8.39
C GLY A 16 15.80 1.66 -9.92
N THR A 17 15.76 0.47 -10.48
CA THR A 17 15.72 0.21 -11.93
C THR A 17 14.28 0.05 -12.39
N ARG A 18 13.96 0.51 -13.62
CA ARG A 18 12.81 -0.02 -14.39
C ARG A 18 13.32 -1.27 -15.09
N GLU A 19 13.31 -2.38 -14.38
CA GLU A 19 13.58 -3.69 -14.99
C GLU A 19 12.30 -4.22 -15.61
N PRO A 20 12.27 -4.57 -16.90
CA PRO A 20 11.06 -5.12 -17.52
C PRO A 20 10.51 -6.31 -16.73
N PHE A 21 9.20 -6.28 -16.46
CA PHE A 21 8.47 -7.36 -15.77
C PHE A 21 8.82 -7.52 -14.28
N ASN A 22 9.31 -6.47 -13.61
CA ASN A 22 9.54 -6.50 -12.17
C ASN A 22 8.24 -6.16 -11.41
N HIS A 23 7.73 -7.15 -10.69
CA HIS A 23 6.51 -7.03 -9.88
C HIS A 23 6.75 -6.53 -8.44
N SER A 24 7.98 -6.16 -8.10
CA SER A 24 8.34 -5.59 -6.79
C SER A 24 7.76 -4.18 -6.64
N ALA A 25 7.32 -3.84 -5.43
CA ALA A 25 6.76 -2.52 -5.12
C ALA A 25 7.86 -1.62 -4.56
N GLY A 26 8.04 -0.40 -5.10
CA GLY A 26 9.06 0.52 -4.59
C GLY A 26 8.89 0.85 -3.11
N VAL A 27 7.65 1.07 -2.67
CA VAL A 27 7.29 1.32 -1.26
C VAL A 27 5.96 0.66 -0.93
N GLN A 28 5.88 0.04 0.25
CA GLN A 28 4.70 -0.63 0.76
C GLN A 28 4.34 -0.10 2.14
N VAL A 29 3.07 0.24 2.33
CA VAL A 29 2.53 0.73 3.60
C VAL A 29 1.44 -0.22 4.06
N GLY A 30 1.69 -0.88 5.19
CA GLY A 30 0.78 -1.83 5.81
C GLY A 30 -0.13 -1.16 6.84
N ILE A 31 -1.42 -1.46 6.82
CA ILE A 31 -2.37 -1.12 7.88
C ILE A 31 -3.04 -2.37 8.42
N ARG A 32 -3.39 -2.33 9.71
CA ARG A 32 -3.90 -3.47 10.48
C ARG A 32 -2.96 -4.67 10.44
N ALA A 33 -1.66 -4.37 10.42
CA ALA A 33 -0.61 -5.36 10.45
C ALA A 33 -0.56 -6.01 11.84
N THR A 34 -0.89 -7.29 11.95
CA THR A 34 -0.55 -8.05 13.18
C THR A 34 0.91 -8.47 13.15
N ASP A 35 1.41 -8.77 11.96
CA ASP A 35 2.82 -8.95 11.61
C ASP A 35 3.02 -8.63 10.12
N LEU A 36 4.22 -8.85 9.59
CA LEU A 36 4.54 -8.58 8.18
C LEU A 36 3.92 -9.59 7.19
N LYS A 37 3.23 -10.62 7.68
CA LYS A 37 2.56 -11.66 6.89
C LYS A 37 1.02 -11.58 7.00
N ASN A 38 0.52 -10.55 7.67
CA ASN A 38 -0.89 -10.33 7.98
C ASN A 38 -1.18 -8.82 8.01
N ALA A 39 -1.44 -8.22 6.86
CA ALA A 39 -1.78 -6.81 6.75
C ALA A 39 -2.60 -6.50 5.50
N TYR A 40 -3.26 -5.34 5.49
CA TYR A 40 -3.63 -4.69 4.23
C TYR A 40 -2.45 -3.86 3.76
N TRP A 41 -2.00 -4.10 2.54
CA TRP A 41 -0.82 -3.47 1.96
C TRP A 41 -1.23 -2.52 0.84
N LEU A 42 -0.93 -1.23 1.01
CA LEU A 42 -0.83 -0.32 -0.13
C LEU A 42 0.57 -0.48 -0.73
N ARG A 43 0.64 -0.97 -1.96
CA ARG A 43 1.87 -1.22 -2.70
C ARG A 43 1.95 -0.20 -3.84
N LEU A 44 2.90 0.72 -3.76
CA LEU A 44 3.08 1.80 -4.72
C LEU A 44 4.20 1.48 -5.71
N GLY A 45 3.93 1.74 -6.97
CA GLY A 45 4.84 1.44 -8.07
C GLY A 45 5.06 -0.07 -8.27
N VAL A 46 4.01 -0.89 -8.18
CA VAL A 46 4.07 -2.26 -8.68
C VAL A 46 4.18 -2.24 -10.21
N PHE A 47 4.81 -3.26 -10.80
CA PHE A 47 5.03 -3.35 -12.25
C PHE A 47 5.81 -2.15 -12.80
N ASP A 48 7.14 -2.21 -12.65
CA ASP A 48 8.08 -1.24 -13.22
C ASP A 48 7.82 0.21 -12.79
N ASN A 49 7.30 0.38 -11.57
CA ASN A 49 6.86 1.63 -10.97
C ASN A 49 5.64 2.30 -11.64
N THR A 50 4.83 1.58 -12.44
CA THR A 50 3.75 2.18 -13.26
C THR A 50 2.33 1.91 -12.76
N GLU A 51 2.18 1.07 -11.73
CA GLU A 51 0.88 0.73 -11.18
C GLU A 51 0.90 0.81 -9.65
N HIS A 52 -0.28 0.88 -9.04
CA HIS A 52 -0.50 0.84 -7.60
C HIS A 52 -1.48 -0.28 -7.28
N GLU A 53 -1.33 -0.90 -6.12
CA GLU A 53 -2.17 -2.02 -5.69
C GLU A 53 -2.54 -1.86 -4.21
N LEU A 54 -3.81 -2.09 -3.90
CA LEU A 54 -4.25 -2.38 -2.53
C LEU A 54 -4.51 -3.88 -2.44
N SER A 55 -3.74 -4.57 -1.60
CA SER A 55 -3.84 -6.01 -1.41
C SER A 55 -3.96 -6.37 0.06
N ILE A 56 -4.34 -7.61 0.31
CA ILE A 56 -4.30 -8.22 1.64
C ILE A 56 -3.32 -9.39 1.61
N GLU A 57 -2.60 -9.55 2.70
CA GLU A 57 -1.88 -10.78 3.00
C GLU A 57 -2.45 -11.37 4.28
N VAL A 58 -2.68 -12.69 4.28
CA VAL A 58 -3.15 -13.44 5.44
C VAL A 58 -2.31 -14.71 5.55
N ASN A 59 -1.75 -14.94 6.74
CA ASN A 59 -0.90 -16.09 7.07
C ASN A 59 0.29 -16.29 6.09
N GLY A 60 0.78 -15.22 5.48
CA GLY A 60 1.90 -15.30 4.53
C GLY A 60 1.58 -15.98 3.21
N ALA A 61 0.30 -16.08 2.84
CA ALA A 61 -0.15 -16.72 1.59
C ALA A 61 0.13 -15.88 0.32
N GLY A 62 0.86 -14.77 0.45
CA GLY A 62 1.10 -13.81 -0.61
C GLY A 62 0.01 -12.74 -0.75
N PHE A 63 0.29 -11.75 -1.60
CA PHE A 63 -0.60 -10.61 -1.83
C PHE A 63 -1.81 -11.01 -2.66
N THR A 64 -3.00 -10.83 -2.10
CA THR A 64 -4.28 -10.96 -2.82
C THR A 64 -4.83 -9.55 -3.12
N PRO A 65 -4.94 -9.13 -4.40
CA PRO A 65 -5.52 -7.83 -4.75
C PRO A 65 -6.96 -7.68 -4.25
N LEU A 66 -7.30 -6.50 -3.74
CA LEU A 66 -8.65 -6.17 -3.26
C LEU A 66 -9.48 -5.34 -4.26
N ALA A 67 -8.82 -4.79 -5.26
CA ALA A 67 -9.40 -3.96 -6.32
C ALA A 67 -8.53 -4.07 -7.58
N PRO A 68 -9.03 -3.65 -8.76
CA PRO A 68 -8.18 -3.43 -9.93
C PRO A 68 -7.03 -2.48 -9.58
N LYS A 69 -5.87 -2.73 -10.16
CA LYS A 69 -4.72 -1.83 -10.03
C LYS A 69 -5.02 -0.47 -10.64
N VAL A 70 -4.40 0.57 -10.10
CA VAL A 70 -4.51 1.94 -10.60
C VAL A 70 -3.20 2.31 -11.28
N ALA A 71 -3.26 2.87 -12.49
CA ALA A 71 -2.08 3.36 -13.20
C ALA A 71 -1.51 4.60 -12.49
N GLY A 72 -0.18 4.67 -12.36
CA GLY A 72 0.51 5.79 -11.74
C GLY A 72 2.00 5.52 -11.57
N ASP A 73 2.82 6.54 -11.86
CA ASP A 73 4.27 6.45 -11.79
C ASP A 73 4.84 6.76 -10.40
N ILE A 74 5.81 5.96 -9.97
CA ILE A 74 6.72 6.29 -8.86
C ILE A 74 8.12 6.59 -9.40
N GLU A 75 8.42 7.87 -9.51
CA GLU A 75 9.71 8.42 -9.90
C GLU A 75 10.73 8.47 -8.75
N THR A 76 11.99 8.17 -9.08
CA THR A 76 13.14 8.37 -8.19
C THR A 76 13.39 9.87 -7.97
N GLY A 77 13.77 10.26 -6.75
CA GLY A 77 14.11 11.64 -6.39
C GLY A 77 12.89 12.55 -6.16
N ARG A 78 11.66 12.06 -6.38
CA ARG A 78 10.43 12.79 -6.08
C ARG A 78 9.88 12.40 -4.71
N TRP A 79 9.45 13.40 -3.93
CA TRP A 79 8.69 13.18 -2.70
C TRP A 79 7.23 12.91 -3.01
N TYR A 80 6.66 11.89 -2.38
CA TYR A 80 5.26 11.48 -2.46
C TYR A 80 4.60 11.58 -1.09
N ARG A 81 3.38 12.10 -1.04
CA ARG A 81 2.53 12.10 0.16
C ARG A 81 1.55 10.93 0.11
N VAL A 82 1.65 10.04 1.06
CA VAL A 82 0.71 8.93 1.23
C VAL A 82 -0.22 9.22 2.38
N ARG A 83 -1.51 9.01 2.15
CA ARG A 83 -2.52 8.97 3.22
C ARG A 83 -3.23 7.63 3.18
N LEU A 84 -3.37 6.99 4.33
CA LEU A 84 -4.22 5.83 4.53
C LEU A 84 -5.20 6.10 5.66
N GLU A 85 -6.45 5.71 5.46
CA GLU A 85 -7.47 5.75 6.50
C GLU A 85 -8.10 4.37 6.67
N ALA A 86 -8.17 3.92 7.92
CA ALA A 86 -8.94 2.77 8.34
C ALA A 86 -10.07 3.26 9.25
N ARG A 87 -11.33 3.12 8.82
CA ARG A 87 -12.51 3.50 9.62
C ARG A 87 -13.51 2.35 9.62
N GLY A 88 -13.70 1.68 10.77
CA GLY A 88 -14.59 0.53 10.85
C GLY A 88 -14.10 -0.63 9.97
N HIS A 89 -14.74 -0.87 8.82
CA HIS A 89 -14.27 -1.83 7.82
C HIS A 89 -13.85 -1.17 6.50
N ARG A 90 -13.97 0.15 6.40
CA ARG A 90 -13.61 0.90 5.19
C ARG A 90 -12.13 1.27 5.22
N LEU A 91 -11.46 1.04 4.10
CA LEU A 91 -10.07 1.38 3.84
C LEU A 91 -10.03 2.39 2.70
N ARG A 92 -9.28 3.48 2.88
CA ARG A 92 -9.04 4.47 1.83
C ARG A 92 -7.58 4.83 1.72
N ALA A 93 -7.10 4.98 0.50
CA ALA A 93 -5.71 5.29 0.20
C ALA A 93 -5.63 6.46 -0.79
N TRP A 94 -4.73 7.40 -0.53
CA TRP A 94 -4.42 8.52 -1.41
C TRP A 94 -2.92 8.62 -1.65
N LEU A 95 -2.58 9.04 -2.86
CA LEU A 95 -1.24 9.45 -3.26
C LEU A 95 -1.32 10.89 -3.74
N ASP A 96 -0.53 11.78 -3.14
CA ASP A 96 -0.51 13.22 -3.43
C ASP A 96 -1.90 13.87 -3.40
N GLY A 97 -2.74 13.42 -2.46
CA GLY A 97 -4.11 13.90 -2.29
C GLY A 97 -5.14 13.30 -3.24
N VAL A 98 -4.72 12.55 -4.26
CA VAL A 98 -5.60 11.86 -5.22
C VAL A 98 -6.03 10.49 -4.64
N LEU A 99 -7.33 10.23 -4.62
CA LEU A 99 -7.89 8.96 -4.13
C LEU A 99 -7.52 7.83 -5.10
N GLN A 100 -6.81 6.82 -4.58
CA GLN A 100 -6.39 5.65 -5.35
C GLN A 100 -7.33 4.48 -5.08
N PHE A 101 -7.68 4.25 -3.81
CA PHE A 101 -8.52 3.12 -3.41
C PHE A 101 -9.53 3.53 -2.35
N ASP A 102 -10.73 2.96 -2.46
CA ASP A 102 -11.80 3.09 -1.47
C ASP A 102 -12.64 1.81 -1.47
N LEU A 103 -12.50 0.99 -0.43
CA LEU A 103 -13.17 -0.30 -0.35
C LEU A 103 -13.51 -0.69 1.09
N VAL A 104 -14.30 -1.76 1.22
CA VAL A 104 -14.66 -2.35 2.51
C VAL A 104 -14.14 -3.77 2.58
N ASP A 105 -13.36 -4.07 3.62
CA ASP A 105 -12.91 -5.43 3.93
C ASP A 105 -12.90 -5.68 5.44
N ARG A 106 -13.22 -6.91 5.85
CA ARG A 106 -13.46 -7.30 7.24
C ARG A 106 -12.46 -8.31 7.78
N ARG A 107 -11.56 -8.84 6.93
CA ARG A 107 -10.68 -9.96 7.27
C ARG A 107 -9.69 -9.60 8.37
N LEU A 108 -9.13 -8.39 8.33
CA LEU A 108 -8.26 -7.87 9.40
C LEU A 108 -8.98 -6.71 10.12
N PRO A 109 -9.42 -6.89 11.38
CA PRO A 109 -10.21 -5.88 12.09
C PRO A 109 -9.37 -4.79 12.79
N ALA A 110 -8.13 -5.11 13.17
CA ALA A 110 -7.22 -4.22 13.89
C ALA A 110 -5.76 -4.68 13.72
N GLY A 111 -4.82 -3.81 14.07
CA GLY A 111 -3.39 -4.09 14.05
C GLY A 111 -2.59 -2.80 14.05
N ARG A 112 -1.32 -2.90 13.67
CA ARG A 112 -0.35 -1.80 13.63
C ARG A 112 -0.20 -1.24 12.21
N VAL A 113 0.64 -0.23 12.10
CA VAL A 113 1.16 0.27 10.83
C VAL A 113 2.51 -0.39 10.56
N ALA A 114 2.76 -0.78 9.32
CA ALA A 114 4.03 -1.33 8.88
C ALA A 114 4.54 -0.56 7.66
N LEU A 115 5.86 -0.51 7.49
CA LEU A 115 6.52 0.05 6.33
C LEU A 115 7.51 -0.97 5.80
N TRP A 116 7.49 -1.18 4.49
CA TRP A 116 8.41 -2.08 3.81
C TRP A 116 8.84 -1.46 2.48
N GLY A 117 10.13 -1.51 2.17
CA GLY A 117 10.67 -1.09 0.89
C GLY A 117 11.45 -2.25 0.28
N THR A 118 11.41 -2.35 -1.04
CA THR A 118 12.35 -3.19 -1.78
C THR A 118 13.23 -2.27 -2.62
N GLY A 119 14.55 -2.43 -2.48
CA GLY A 119 15.55 -1.74 -3.30
C GLY A 119 15.56 -2.27 -4.73
#